data_AF-A0A2V8I3A5-F1
#
_entry.id   AF-A0A2V8I3A5-F1
#
_cell.length_a   1.000
_cell.length_b   1.000
_cell.length_c   1.000
_cell.angle_alpha   90.00
_cell.angle_beta   90.00
_cell.angle_gamma   90.00
#
_symmetry.space_group_name_H-M   'P 1'
#
loop_
_entity.id
_entity.type
_entity.pdbx_description
1 polymer ?
#
loop_
_entity_poly.entity_id
_entity_poly.type
_entity_poly.pdbx_seq_one_letter_code
_entity_poly.pdbx_strand_id
1 'polypeptide(L)'
;MSSSLPLIAIVGRPNVGKSTLFNRLIGQRRSIVTDEPGITRDRIYGTLHWHGRTYEVVDTGGLIPGEHSEIPVRIFEQARIAMETAALIFFVVDGRSGITPPDQELIRLLRRTGKPVFLVVNKIDSEKQASEASEFYRLGVDRVFPISAEHGRGITELLDELAISVPAPERNEEDRKGEIRVAIIGRPNVGKSTLLNKLAGQERAMVSPVAGTTRDSVDSLVQRGDLTIRFIDTAGIRRKGKTELKAEKLSVVMARRHLERSDVAILIIDATEGVTALDAHIAGYAHQAGRSIIIAVNKWDLIQKTHRVTADFETDIREKLKFISFAPIVSISAKTGQRVQKLYGAIDEVHKARFVRIPTSALNEFLRQEVLARGGLPLDVKIRYIAQVKVDPPTFVLFSNKVRKLHFSFERFMENRIRERFPFPGTPIIIKQRAKSVAHQTGD
;
A
#
# COMPACT_ATOMS: atom_id res chain seq x y z
N MET A 1 -22.87 -5.45 10.78
CA MET A 1 -22.15 -6.61 10.19
C MET A 1 -20.66 -6.31 10.25
N SER A 2 -19.82 -7.23 10.75
CA SER A 2 -18.41 -6.92 11.08
C SER A 2 -17.62 -6.50 9.84
N SER A 3 -16.95 -5.35 9.92
CA SER A 3 -16.22 -4.70 8.82
C SER A 3 -14.83 -5.33 8.56
N SER A 4 -14.72 -6.66 8.56
CA SER A 4 -13.51 -7.37 8.13
C SER A 4 -13.63 -7.69 6.65
N LEU A 5 -12.62 -7.32 5.85
CA LEU A 5 -12.59 -7.67 4.44
C LEU A 5 -12.61 -9.20 4.27
N PRO A 6 -13.31 -9.76 3.27
CA PRO A 6 -13.26 -11.19 3.02
C PRO A 6 -11.82 -11.63 2.70
N LEU A 7 -11.34 -12.64 3.42
CA LEU A 7 -9.97 -13.16 3.29
C LEU A 7 -9.91 -14.29 2.25
N ILE A 8 -8.96 -14.20 1.32
CA ILE A 8 -8.68 -15.19 0.30
C ILE A 8 -7.36 -15.88 0.64
N ALA A 9 -7.41 -17.18 0.94
CA ALA A 9 -6.21 -17.95 1.24
C ALA A 9 -5.66 -18.63 -0.01
N ILE A 10 -4.36 -18.43 -0.29
CA ILE A 10 -3.63 -19.11 -1.36
C ILE A 10 -2.90 -20.31 -0.76
N VAL A 11 -3.36 -21.50 -1.09
CA VAL A 11 -2.91 -22.77 -0.52
C VAL A 11 -2.42 -23.70 -1.63
N GLY A 12 -1.43 -24.55 -1.34
CA GLY A 12 -0.87 -25.47 -2.32
C GLY A 12 0.49 -25.99 -1.88
N ARG A 13 0.95 -27.08 -2.50
CA ARG A 13 2.29 -27.63 -2.23
C ARG A 13 3.41 -26.61 -2.55
N PRO A 14 4.65 -26.82 -2.05
CA PRO A 14 5.77 -25.97 -2.44
C PRO A 14 5.97 -25.88 -3.96
N ASN A 15 6.49 -24.75 -4.45
CA ASN A 15 6.91 -24.52 -5.85
C ASN A 15 5.83 -24.53 -6.96
N VAL A 16 4.54 -24.57 -6.62
CA VAL A 16 3.43 -24.41 -7.58
C VAL A 16 3.21 -22.96 -8.06
N GLY A 17 3.90 -22.00 -7.45
CA GLY A 17 3.81 -20.58 -7.81
C GLY A 17 2.82 -19.74 -7.00
N LYS A 18 2.50 -20.15 -5.76
CA LYS A 18 1.65 -19.39 -4.82
C LYS A 18 2.11 -17.93 -4.65
N SER A 19 3.38 -17.72 -4.35
CA SER A 19 3.93 -16.37 -4.15
C SER A 19 3.94 -15.54 -5.43
N THR A 20 4.10 -16.18 -6.60
CA THR A 20 3.97 -15.50 -7.90
C THR A 20 2.53 -15.03 -8.13
N LEU A 21 1.54 -15.88 -7.83
CA LEU A 21 0.12 -15.53 -7.89
C LEU A 21 -0.20 -14.41 -6.89
N PHE A 22 0.19 -14.56 -5.63
CA PHE A 22 0.03 -13.55 -4.58
C PHE A 22 0.53 -12.18 -5.04
N ASN A 23 1.78 -12.11 -5.50
CA ASN A 23 2.41 -10.86 -5.97
C ASN A 23 1.67 -10.23 -7.16
N ARG A 24 1.10 -11.06 -8.04
CA ARG A 24 0.30 -10.59 -9.16
C ARG A 24 -1.04 -10.01 -8.69
N LEU A 25 -1.73 -10.69 -7.77
CA LEU A 25 -3.03 -10.26 -7.25
C LEU A 25 -2.96 -8.93 -6.51
N ILE A 26 -1.92 -8.71 -5.71
CA ILE A 26 -1.77 -7.47 -4.93
C ILE A 26 -1.26 -6.27 -5.78
N GLY A 27 -0.91 -6.52 -7.04
CA GLY A 27 -0.28 -5.54 -7.93
C GLY A 27 1.18 -5.28 -7.57
N GLN A 28 2.07 -5.33 -8.57
CA GLN A 28 3.52 -5.12 -8.43
C GLN A 28 3.88 -3.90 -7.55
N ARG A 29 4.29 -4.14 -6.30
CA ARG A 29 5.38 -3.37 -5.68
C ARG A 29 6.69 -4.01 -6.11
N ARG A 30 7.18 -3.67 -7.31
CA ARG A 30 8.63 -3.68 -7.53
C ARG A 30 9.21 -2.52 -6.72
N SER A 31 9.28 -2.69 -5.40
CA SER A 31 10.39 -2.08 -4.68
C SER A 31 11.63 -2.80 -5.19
N ILE A 32 12.55 -2.05 -5.76
CA ILE A 32 13.92 -2.52 -5.95
C ILE A 32 14.40 -2.88 -4.54
N VAL A 33 14.44 -4.17 -4.24
CA VAL A 33 15.12 -4.72 -3.08
C VAL A 33 16.51 -5.04 -3.60
N THR A 34 17.50 -4.32 -3.11
CA THR A 34 18.84 -4.87 -2.99
C THR A 34 18.72 -6.05 -2.03
N ASP A 35 19.10 -7.24 -2.46
CA ASP A 35 19.02 -8.46 -1.67
C ASP A 35 19.91 -8.35 -0.42
N GLU A 36 19.33 -7.95 0.72
CA GLU A 36 19.91 -8.17 2.04
C GLU A 36 19.36 -9.47 2.63
N PRO A 37 20.22 -10.46 2.96
CA PRO A 37 19.80 -11.70 3.60
C PRO A 37 19.29 -11.43 5.02
N GLY A 38 17.98 -11.59 5.24
CA GLY A 38 17.37 -11.46 6.58
C GLY A 38 15.91 -10.96 6.62
N ILE A 39 15.32 -10.56 5.49
CA ILE A 39 14.03 -9.82 5.44
C ILE A 39 12.83 -10.66 4.93
N THR A 40 12.87 -11.98 5.07
CA THR A 40 11.86 -12.86 4.45
C THR A 40 10.87 -13.44 5.46
N ARG A 41 10.02 -12.59 6.08
CA ARG A 41 8.81 -13.07 6.81
C ARG A 41 7.55 -12.19 6.70
N ASP A 42 7.62 -11.01 6.06
CA ASP A 42 6.48 -10.06 5.99
C ASP A 42 5.65 -10.14 4.69
N ARG A 43 5.91 -11.11 3.80
CA ARG A 43 5.29 -11.19 2.45
C ARG A 43 3.96 -11.94 2.40
N ILE A 44 3.25 -11.97 3.52
CA ILE A 44 2.23 -13.00 3.73
C ILE A 44 0.82 -12.49 3.47
N TYR A 45 0.49 -11.27 3.90
CA TYR A 45 -0.83 -10.67 3.69
C TYR A 45 -0.76 -9.51 2.71
N GLY A 46 -1.81 -9.33 1.92
CA GLY A 46 -1.92 -8.25 0.96
C GLY A 46 -3.36 -7.91 0.61
N THR A 47 -3.57 -6.80 -0.08
CA THR A 47 -4.91 -6.32 -0.45
C THR A 47 -5.11 -6.45 -1.95
N LEU A 48 -6.19 -7.12 -2.34
CA LEU A 48 -6.64 -7.27 -3.72
C LEU A 48 -7.80 -6.32 -3.98
N HIS A 49 -7.73 -5.59 -5.09
CA HIS A 49 -8.81 -4.74 -5.57
C HIS A 49 -9.28 -5.23 -6.93
N TRP A 50 -10.57 -5.51 -7.08
CA TRP A 50 -11.16 -5.99 -8.32
C TRP A 50 -12.59 -5.45 -8.49
N HIS A 51 -12.89 -4.80 -9.62
CA HIS A 51 -14.20 -4.18 -9.91
C HIS A 51 -14.83 -3.42 -8.73
N GLY A 52 -14.05 -2.56 -8.06
CA GLY A 52 -14.53 -1.77 -6.92
C GLY A 52 -14.67 -2.53 -5.59
N ARG A 53 -14.49 -3.85 -5.60
CA ARG A 53 -14.49 -4.72 -4.41
C ARG A 53 -13.09 -4.89 -3.86
N THR A 54 -12.99 -5.07 -2.54
CA THR A 54 -11.71 -5.23 -1.85
C THR A 54 -11.69 -6.53 -1.05
N TYR A 55 -10.60 -7.27 -1.18
CA TYR A 55 -10.36 -8.53 -0.49
C TYR A 55 -9.01 -8.47 0.23
N GLU A 56 -8.90 -9.19 1.33
CA GLU A 56 -7.60 -9.53 1.90
C GLU A 56 -7.11 -10.82 1.25
N VAL A 57 -5.81 -10.95 1.00
CA VAL A 57 -5.21 -12.15 0.41
C VAL A 57 -4.05 -12.60 1.28
N VAL A 58 -3.92 -13.90 1.52
CA VAL A 58 -2.84 -14.48 2.31
C VAL A 58 -2.11 -15.61 1.56
N ASP A 59 -0.78 -15.57 1.51
CA ASP A 59 0.06 -16.70 1.04
C ASP A 59 0.42 -17.61 2.23
N THR A 60 -0.28 -18.73 2.36
CA THR A 60 -0.09 -19.65 3.49
C THR A 60 1.28 -20.32 3.47
N GLY A 61 1.95 -20.38 2.31
CA GLY A 61 3.31 -20.90 2.21
C GLY A 61 4.34 -20.02 2.93
N GLY A 62 4.05 -18.72 3.05
CA GLY A 62 4.88 -17.76 3.77
C GLY A 62 4.68 -17.73 5.29
N LEU A 63 3.56 -18.28 5.81
CA LEU A 63 3.24 -18.30 7.25
C LEU A 63 3.99 -19.33 8.07
N ILE A 64 4.43 -20.42 7.43
CA ILE A 64 4.95 -21.57 8.15
C ILE A 64 6.47 -21.41 8.33
N PRO A 65 6.96 -21.21 9.57
CA PRO A 65 8.38 -21.05 9.84
C PRO A 65 9.11 -22.40 9.75
N GLY A 66 10.32 -22.38 9.18
CA GLY A 66 11.27 -23.49 9.25
C GLY A 66 11.40 -24.29 7.94
N GLU A 67 12.63 -24.48 7.50
CA GLU A 67 12.99 -25.32 6.34
C GLU A 67 13.08 -26.82 6.69
N HIS A 68 12.96 -27.18 7.97
CA HIS A 68 13.22 -28.52 8.49
C HIS A 68 11.98 -29.37 8.80
N SER A 69 10.77 -28.92 8.47
CA SER A 69 9.55 -29.72 8.67
C SER A 69 9.21 -30.55 7.42
N GLU A 70 8.76 -31.78 7.64
CA GLU A 70 8.32 -32.66 6.55
C GLU A 70 7.14 -32.03 5.78
N ILE A 71 7.09 -32.30 4.47
CA ILE A 71 6.06 -31.79 3.56
C ILE A 71 4.61 -31.98 4.11
N PRO A 72 4.23 -33.13 4.69
CA PRO A 72 2.89 -33.35 5.23
C PRO A 72 2.51 -32.36 6.35
N VAL A 73 3.43 -32.04 7.26
CA VAL A 73 3.20 -31.08 8.37
C VAL A 73 2.93 -29.68 7.83
N ARG A 74 3.68 -29.26 6.79
CA ARG A 74 3.48 -27.96 6.15
C ARG A 74 2.17 -27.89 5.37
N ILE A 75 1.70 -28.99 4.82
CA ILE A 75 0.40 -29.06 4.13
C ILE A 75 -0.73 -28.88 5.15
N PHE A 76 -0.63 -29.55 6.30
CA PHE A 76 -1.61 -29.48 7.36
C PHE A 76 -1.77 -28.06 7.95
N GLU A 77 -0.67 -27.39 8.29
CA GLU A 77 -0.73 -26.02 8.84
C GLU A 77 -1.27 -25.00 7.82
N GLN A 78 -0.96 -25.15 6.52
CA GLN A 78 -1.54 -24.27 5.48
C GLN A 78 -3.04 -24.46 5.37
N ALA A 79 -3.49 -25.72 5.38
CA ALA A 79 -4.91 -26.04 5.40
C ALA A 79 -5.56 -25.39 6.63
N ARG A 80 -5.00 -25.56 7.83
CA ARG A 80 -5.51 -25.00 9.10
C ARG A 80 -5.75 -23.49 9.04
N ILE A 81 -4.76 -22.73 8.58
CA ILE A 81 -4.87 -21.27 8.42
C ILE A 81 -6.04 -20.91 7.48
N ALA A 82 -6.16 -21.61 6.36
CA ALA A 82 -7.25 -21.40 5.42
C ALA A 82 -8.61 -21.80 6.04
N MET A 83 -8.66 -22.83 6.89
CA MET A 83 -9.89 -23.27 7.58
C MET A 83 -10.40 -22.23 8.59
N GLU A 84 -9.53 -21.53 9.30
CA GLU A 84 -9.95 -20.69 10.42
C GLU A 84 -10.60 -19.37 9.99
N THR A 85 -10.11 -18.73 8.91
CA THR A 85 -10.45 -17.31 8.65
C THR A 85 -10.77 -16.98 7.19
N ALA A 86 -10.44 -17.84 6.22
CA ALA A 86 -10.71 -17.55 4.81
C ALA A 86 -12.21 -17.54 4.48
N ALA A 87 -12.64 -16.60 3.65
CA ALA A 87 -13.94 -16.61 2.99
C ALA A 87 -13.94 -17.53 1.75
N LEU A 88 -12.78 -17.66 1.09
CA LEU A 88 -12.58 -18.54 -0.07
C LEU A 88 -11.12 -18.98 -0.17
N ILE A 89 -10.89 -20.16 -0.74
CA ILE A 89 -9.56 -20.76 -0.87
C ILE A 89 -9.18 -20.89 -2.35
N PHE A 90 -8.05 -20.28 -2.72
CA PHE A 90 -7.36 -20.56 -3.98
C PHE A 90 -6.41 -21.72 -3.77
N PHE A 91 -6.80 -22.91 -4.23
CA PHE A 91 -5.95 -24.09 -4.21
C PHE A 91 -5.11 -24.14 -5.48
N VAL A 92 -3.82 -23.85 -5.37
CA VAL A 92 -2.90 -23.71 -6.49
C VAL A 92 -2.16 -25.03 -6.75
N VAL A 93 -2.21 -25.49 -8.00
CA VAL A 93 -1.45 -26.65 -8.50
C VAL A 93 -0.57 -26.24 -9.68
N ASP A 94 0.43 -27.07 -10.00
CA ASP A 94 1.31 -26.86 -11.15
C ASP A 94 0.77 -27.62 -12.36
N GLY A 95 0.33 -26.89 -13.39
CA GLY A 95 -0.17 -27.46 -14.63
C GLY A 95 0.85 -28.27 -15.42
N ARG A 96 2.16 -28.04 -15.21
CA ARG A 96 3.22 -28.79 -15.90
C ARG A 96 3.51 -30.14 -15.26
N SER A 97 3.32 -30.25 -13.94
CA SER A 97 3.60 -31.48 -13.20
C SER A 97 2.38 -32.40 -13.08
N GLY A 98 1.19 -31.94 -13.50
CA GLY A 98 -0.06 -32.66 -13.28
C GLY A 98 -0.46 -32.73 -11.79
N ILE A 99 -1.45 -33.59 -11.51
CA ILE A 99 -1.92 -33.83 -10.14
C ILE A 99 -0.93 -34.74 -9.41
N THR A 100 -0.46 -34.33 -8.23
CA THR A 100 0.43 -35.15 -7.39
C THR A 100 -0.28 -35.71 -6.15
N PRO A 101 0.23 -36.76 -5.48
CA PRO A 101 -0.38 -37.29 -4.26
C PRO A 101 -0.56 -36.24 -3.13
N PRO A 102 0.40 -35.32 -2.89
CA PRO A 102 0.19 -34.19 -1.98
C PRO A 102 -0.99 -33.27 -2.34
N ASP A 103 -1.26 -33.08 -3.64
CA ASP A 103 -2.40 -32.28 -4.10
C ASP A 103 -3.73 -33.00 -3.79
N GLN A 104 -3.76 -34.33 -3.92
CA GLN A 104 -4.91 -35.17 -3.57
C GLN A 104 -5.19 -35.20 -2.06
N GLU A 105 -4.14 -35.20 -1.24
CA GLU A 105 -4.28 -35.14 0.22
C GLU A 105 -4.80 -33.76 0.66
N LEU A 106 -4.20 -32.70 0.12
CA LEU A 106 -4.58 -31.33 0.47
C LEU A 106 -6.03 -31.01 0.08
N ILE A 107 -6.50 -31.40 -1.10
CA ILE A 107 -7.90 -31.15 -1.48
C ILE A 107 -8.89 -31.89 -0.56
N ARG A 108 -8.54 -33.08 -0.05
CA ARG A 108 -9.39 -33.80 0.93
C ARG A 108 -9.51 -33.03 2.23
N LEU A 109 -8.42 -32.41 2.69
CA LEU A 109 -8.42 -31.54 3.87
C LEU A 109 -9.24 -30.26 3.62
N LEU A 110 -9.02 -29.59 2.49
CA LEU A 110 -9.72 -28.35 2.14
C LEU A 110 -11.23 -28.55 1.99
N ARG A 111 -11.68 -29.69 1.45
CA ARG A 111 -13.13 -29.99 1.36
C ARG A 111 -13.83 -30.12 2.70
N ARG A 112 -13.15 -30.66 3.72
CA ARG A 112 -13.72 -30.80 5.07
C ARG A 112 -14.02 -29.46 5.73
N THR A 113 -13.48 -28.36 5.18
CA THR A 113 -13.72 -27.01 5.71
C THR A 113 -15.11 -26.46 5.39
N GLY A 114 -15.81 -27.00 4.39
CA GLY A 114 -17.08 -26.47 3.90
C GLY A 114 -16.97 -25.11 3.18
N LYS A 115 -15.76 -24.58 2.99
CA LYS A 115 -15.53 -23.30 2.30
C LYS A 115 -15.46 -23.48 0.79
N PRO A 116 -15.82 -22.45 0.00
CA PRO A 116 -15.59 -22.46 -1.45
C PRO A 116 -14.10 -22.62 -1.78
N VAL A 117 -13.79 -23.56 -2.67
CA VAL A 117 -12.42 -23.82 -3.14
C VAL A 117 -12.38 -23.64 -4.66
N PHE A 118 -11.51 -22.75 -5.14
CA PHE A 118 -11.20 -22.62 -6.55
C PHE A 118 -9.88 -23.33 -6.83
N LEU A 119 -9.90 -24.27 -7.77
CA LEU A 119 -8.66 -24.90 -8.22
C LEU A 119 -7.99 -24.01 -9.25
N VAL A 120 -6.80 -23.54 -8.93
CA VAL A 120 -6.02 -22.63 -9.75
C VAL A 120 -4.85 -23.42 -10.36
N VAL A 121 -4.97 -23.79 -11.63
CA VAL A 121 -3.95 -24.55 -12.35
C VAL A 121 -2.94 -23.56 -12.94
N ASN A 122 -1.81 -23.39 -12.26
CA ASN A 122 -0.82 -22.38 -12.60
C ASN A 122 0.21 -22.90 -13.62
N LYS A 123 0.99 -21.99 -14.23
CA LYS A 123 2.02 -22.27 -15.25
C LYS A 123 1.46 -22.74 -16.60
N ILE A 124 0.22 -22.34 -16.93
CA ILE A 124 -0.42 -22.58 -18.22
C ILE A 124 -0.07 -21.43 -19.18
N ASP A 125 1.01 -21.60 -19.94
CA ASP A 125 1.58 -20.53 -20.78
C ASP A 125 1.07 -20.54 -22.23
N SER A 126 0.23 -21.50 -22.60
CA SER A 126 -0.40 -21.59 -23.93
C SER A 126 -1.87 -22.04 -23.87
N GLU A 127 -2.66 -21.73 -24.90
CA GLU A 127 -4.08 -22.16 -24.99
C GLU A 127 -4.23 -23.68 -25.13
N LYS A 128 -3.29 -24.34 -25.81
CA LYS A 128 -3.25 -25.80 -25.93
C LYS A 128 -3.17 -26.49 -24.57
N GLN A 129 -2.38 -25.94 -23.65
CA GLN A 129 -2.29 -26.44 -22.27
C GLN A 129 -3.56 -26.13 -21.45
N ALA A 130 -4.29 -25.05 -21.77
CA ALA A 130 -5.55 -24.74 -21.13
C ALA A 130 -6.66 -25.75 -21.53
N SER A 131 -6.67 -26.20 -22.80
CA SER A 131 -7.58 -27.26 -23.26
C SER A 131 -7.30 -28.64 -22.65
N GLU A 132 -6.08 -28.88 -22.18
CA GLU A 132 -5.67 -30.11 -21.48
C GLU A 132 -6.02 -30.10 -19.97
N ALA A 133 -6.62 -29.01 -19.46
CA ALA A 133 -6.98 -28.88 -18.05
C ALA A 133 -8.13 -29.82 -17.58
N SER A 134 -8.71 -30.61 -18.49
CA SER A 134 -9.78 -31.58 -18.21
C SER A 134 -9.39 -32.62 -17.15
N GLU A 135 -8.10 -32.97 -17.06
CA GLU A 135 -7.57 -33.88 -16.05
C GLU A 135 -7.72 -33.34 -14.62
N PHE A 136 -7.68 -32.02 -14.42
CA PHE A 136 -7.73 -31.40 -13.10
C PHE A 136 -9.13 -31.43 -12.47
N TYR A 137 -10.19 -31.62 -13.28
CA TYR A 137 -11.55 -31.86 -12.78
C TYR A 137 -11.66 -33.19 -12.02
N ARG A 138 -10.74 -34.15 -12.22
CA ARG A 138 -10.72 -35.41 -11.45
C ARG A 138 -10.47 -35.20 -9.96
N LEU A 139 -9.98 -34.03 -9.54
CA LEU A 139 -9.91 -33.65 -8.14
C LEU A 139 -11.29 -33.36 -7.53
N GLY A 140 -12.36 -33.37 -8.32
CA GLY A 140 -13.78 -33.20 -7.97
C GLY A 140 -14.10 -31.80 -7.41
N VAL A 141 -13.45 -30.80 -7.95
CA VAL A 141 -13.72 -29.39 -7.68
C VAL A 141 -14.66 -28.87 -8.75
N ASP A 142 -15.63 -28.04 -8.36
CA ASP A 142 -16.63 -27.54 -9.30
C ASP A 142 -16.09 -26.45 -10.22
N ARG A 143 -14.94 -25.84 -9.86
CA ARG A 143 -14.41 -24.64 -10.51
C ARG A 143 -12.90 -24.73 -10.67
N VAL A 144 -12.46 -24.75 -11.93
CA VAL A 144 -11.07 -24.88 -12.33
C VAL A 144 -10.66 -23.69 -13.19
N PHE A 145 -9.57 -23.02 -12.82
CA PHE A 145 -9.05 -21.84 -13.49
C PHE A 145 -7.62 -22.10 -13.97
N PRO A 146 -7.42 -22.35 -15.27
CA PRO A 146 -6.09 -22.40 -15.86
C PRO A 146 -5.52 -20.99 -15.96
N ILE A 147 -4.39 -20.75 -15.31
CA ILE A 147 -3.73 -19.45 -15.26
C ILE A 147 -2.24 -19.53 -15.58
N SER A 148 -1.69 -18.40 -15.99
CA SER A 148 -0.26 -18.14 -15.84
C SER A 148 -0.08 -16.97 -14.89
N ALA A 149 0.27 -17.25 -13.63
CA ALA A 149 0.59 -16.19 -12.66
C ALA A 149 1.82 -15.37 -13.09
N GLU A 150 2.70 -15.93 -13.91
CA GLU A 150 3.87 -15.21 -14.41
C GLU A 150 3.51 -14.25 -15.56
N HIS A 151 2.68 -14.69 -16.51
CA HIS A 151 2.32 -13.93 -17.70
C HIS A 151 1.00 -13.16 -17.59
N GLY A 152 0.16 -13.49 -16.60
CA GLY A 152 -1.13 -12.84 -16.33
C GLY A 152 -2.33 -13.42 -17.04
N ARG A 153 -2.20 -14.55 -17.75
CA ARG A 153 -3.32 -15.24 -18.41
C ARG A 153 -4.27 -15.86 -17.38
N GLY A 154 -5.58 -15.81 -17.63
CA GLY A 154 -6.61 -16.48 -16.82
C GLY A 154 -6.92 -15.79 -15.49
N ILE A 155 -6.23 -14.69 -15.17
CA ILE A 155 -6.36 -13.99 -13.89
C ILE A 155 -7.66 -13.20 -13.82
N THR A 156 -8.08 -12.59 -14.94
CA THR A 156 -9.32 -11.82 -15.00
C THR A 156 -10.52 -12.71 -14.70
N GLU A 157 -10.59 -13.88 -15.35
CA GLU A 157 -11.65 -14.86 -15.20
C GLU A 157 -11.71 -15.42 -13.78
N LEU A 158 -10.54 -15.72 -13.18
CA LEU A 158 -10.44 -16.12 -11.78
C LEU A 158 -11.00 -15.05 -10.82
N LEU A 159 -10.70 -13.77 -11.10
CA LEU A 159 -11.09 -12.66 -10.23
C LEU A 159 -12.55 -12.25 -10.42
N ASP A 160 -13.09 -12.37 -11.63
CA ASP A 160 -14.50 -12.16 -11.91
C ASP A 160 -15.35 -13.19 -11.16
N GLU A 161 -14.97 -14.46 -11.23
CA GLU A 161 -15.68 -15.50 -10.50
C GLU A 161 -15.51 -15.37 -8.98
N LEU A 162 -14.34 -14.91 -8.51
CA LEU A 162 -14.15 -14.55 -7.10
C LEU A 162 -15.17 -13.49 -6.67
N ALA A 163 -15.33 -12.44 -7.48
CA ALA A 163 -16.24 -11.36 -7.15
C ALA A 163 -17.70 -11.81 -7.11
N ILE A 164 -18.10 -12.73 -7.98
CA ILE A 164 -19.45 -13.33 -7.97
C ILE A 164 -19.66 -14.17 -6.70
N SER A 165 -18.64 -14.93 -6.29
CA SER A 165 -18.78 -15.99 -5.28
C SER A 165 -18.59 -15.51 -3.85
N VAL A 166 -17.81 -14.46 -3.68
CA VAL A 166 -17.57 -13.84 -2.38
C VAL A 166 -17.98 -12.38 -2.50
N PRO A 167 -19.23 -12.04 -2.18
CA PRO A 167 -19.65 -10.65 -2.09
C PRO A 167 -18.77 -9.94 -1.05
N ALA A 168 -17.88 -9.10 -1.54
CA ALA A 168 -17.17 -8.14 -0.71
C ALA A 168 -17.91 -6.81 -0.73
N PRO A 169 -17.82 -6.01 0.35
CA PRO A 169 -18.35 -4.66 0.33
C PRO A 169 -17.78 -3.94 -0.89
N GLU A 170 -18.67 -3.44 -1.74
CA GLU A 170 -18.28 -2.45 -2.74
C GLU A 170 -17.68 -1.29 -1.98
N ARG A 171 -16.50 -0.87 -2.39
CA ARG A 171 -15.89 0.31 -1.81
C ARG A 171 -16.73 1.49 -2.28
N ASN A 172 -17.73 1.88 -1.50
CA ASN A 172 -18.37 3.17 -1.66
C ASN A 172 -17.27 4.22 -1.44
N GLU A 173 -16.79 4.83 -2.52
CA GLU A 173 -16.00 6.06 -2.42
C GLU A 173 -16.79 7.15 -1.68
N GLU A 174 -18.11 7.00 -1.56
CA GLU A 174 -18.99 7.86 -0.77
C GLU A 174 -18.84 7.70 0.75
N ASP A 175 -18.48 6.53 1.28
CA ASP A 175 -18.23 6.35 2.72
C ASP A 175 -16.96 7.09 3.21
N ARG A 176 -16.16 7.62 2.27
CA ARG A 176 -15.01 8.49 2.54
C ARG A 176 -15.35 9.98 2.49
N LYS A 177 -16.57 10.36 2.10
CA LYS A 177 -16.97 11.78 2.11
C LYS A 177 -17.02 12.23 3.57
N GLY A 178 -16.01 12.98 3.97
CA GLY A 178 -15.95 13.59 5.30
C GLY A 178 -15.07 12.89 6.32
N GLU A 179 -14.22 11.89 5.99
CA GLU A 179 -13.23 11.35 6.93
C GLU A 179 -11.78 11.37 6.41
N ILE A 180 -10.86 11.96 7.17
CA ILE A 180 -9.41 11.98 6.90
C ILE A 180 -8.70 11.13 7.95
N ARG A 181 -8.01 10.05 7.53
CA ARG A 181 -7.25 9.20 8.44
C ARG A 181 -5.81 9.67 8.52
N VAL A 182 -5.36 9.99 9.73
CA VAL A 182 -4.06 10.60 9.99
C VAL A 182 -3.23 9.70 10.91
N ALA A 183 -2.03 9.32 10.49
CA ALA A 183 -1.05 8.64 11.34
C ALA A 183 -0.03 9.66 11.88
N ILE A 184 0.33 9.56 13.16
CA ILE A 184 1.42 10.34 13.75
C ILE A 184 2.64 9.42 13.90
N ILE A 185 3.69 9.66 13.11
CA ILE A 185 4.88 8.82 13.03
C ILE A 185 6.12 9.62 13.49
N GLY A 186 7.18 8.90 13.85
CA GLY A 186 8.45 9.49 14.30
C GLY A 186 9.11 8.65 15.38
N ARG A 187 10.38 8.94 15.66
CA ARG A 187 11.20 8.22 16.66
C ARG A 187 10.60 8.24 18.08
N PRO A 188 11.01 7.33 18.97
CA PRO A 188 10.68 7.44 20.40
C PRO A 188 10.96 8.86 20.95
N ASN A 189 10.16 9.31 21.91
CA ASN A 189 10.37 10.56 22.68
C ASN A 189 10.36 11.90 21.91
N VAL A 190 10.10 11.91 20.60
CA VAL A 190 9.94 13.16 19.82
C VAL A 190 8.66 13.95 20.11
N GLY A 191 7.77 13.42 20.97
CA GLY A 191 6.55 14.12 21.42
C GLY A 191 5.24 13.72 20.71
N LYS A 192 5.17 12.54 20.10
CA LYS A 192 3.95 12.00 19.45
C LYS A 192 2.72 12.00 20.36
N SER A 193 2.86 11.50 21.60
CA SER A 193 1.75 11.40 22.55
C SER A 193 1.29 12.77 23.04
N THR A 194 2.23 13.67 23.30
CA THR A 194 1.94 15.05 23.65
C THR A 194 1.19 15.75 22.53
N LEU A 195 1.60 15.55 21.26
CA LEU A 195 0.94 16.14 20.11
C LEU A 195 -0.48 15.60 19.95
N LEU A 196 -0.65 14.27 20.00
CA LEU A 196 -1.96 13.63 19.88
C LEU A 196 -2.93 14.17 20.93
N ASN A 197 -2.50 14.26 22.19
CA ASN A 197 -3.33 14.79 23.27
C ASN A 197 -3.71 16.26 23.03
N LYS A 198 -2.77 17.06 22.50
CA LYS A 198 -3.02 18.47 22.21
C LYS A 198 -4.00 18.64 21.05
N LEU A 199 -3.89 17.82 20.00
CA LEU A 199 -4.82 17.80 18.87
C LEU A 199 -6.21 17.35 19.32
N ALA A 200 -6.31 16.23 20.03
CA ALA A 200 -7.57 15.67 20.51
C ALA A 200 -8.28 16.53 21.58
N GLY A 201 -7.53 17.35 22.33
CA GLY A 201 -8.07 18.19 23.42
C GLY A 201 -8.51 19.59 23.01
N GLN A 202 -8.26 20.05 21.78
CA GLN A 202 -8.52 21.44 21.37
C GLN A 202 -9.88 21.67 20.66
N GLU A 203 -10.54 20.62 20.17
CA GLU A 203 -11.91 20.69 19.63
C GLU A 203 -12.67 19.43 20.10
N ARG A 204 -13.93 19.58 20.54
CA ARG A 204 -14.74 18.51 21.17
C ARG A 204 -14.61 17.20 20.37
N ALA A 205 -13.85 16.25 20.91
CA ALA A 205 -13.91 14.86 20.50
C ALA A 205 -15.31 14.36 20.85
N MET A 206 -16.23 14.33 19.88
CA MET A 206 -17.46 13.58 20.06
C MET A 206 -17.10 12.10 20.11
N VAL A 207 -17.13 11.53 21.32
CA VAL A 207 -17.18 10.09 21.52
C VAL A 207 -18.56 9.67 21.02
N SER A 208 -18.66 9.21 19.77
CA SER A 208 -19.91 8.69 19.24
C SER A 208 -20.30 7.41 20.02
N PRO A 209 -21.50 7.36 20.63
CA PRO A 209 -21.96 6.22 21.41
C PRO A 209 -22.69 5.17 20.55
N VAL A 210 -22.47 5.13 19.23
CA VAL A 210 -23.15 4.14 18.36
C VAL A 210 -22.76 2.72 18.79
N ALA A 211 -23.72 2.04 19.41
CA ALA A 211 -23.62 0.67 19.85
C ALA A 211 -23.27 -0.23 18.66
N GLY A 212 -22.07 -0.81 18.70
CA GLY A 212 -21.49 -1.60 17.60
C GLY A 212 -19.96 -1.52 17.49
N THR A 213 -19.30 -0.65 18.25
CA THR A 213 -17.83 -0.47 18.24
C THR A 213 -17.06 -1.52 19.05
N THR A 214 -17.54 -2.76 19.09
CA THR A 214 -16.87 -3.85 19.82
C THR A 214 -15.82 -4.54 18.94
N ARG A 215 -14.57 -4.50 19.42
CA ARG A 215 -13.30 -5.07 18.92
C ARG A 215 -12.52 -4.21 17.90
N ASP A 216 -11.90 -3.16 18.43
CA ASP A 216 -10.65 -2.46 18.00
C ASP A 216 -10.70 -0.93 18.18
N SER A 217 -11.42 -0.44 19.20
CA SER A 217 -11.53 0.99 19.51
C SER A 217 -10.28 1.54 20.21
N VAL A 218 -9.27 1.99 19.46
CA VAL A 218 -8.19 2.86 19.98
C VAL A 218 -7.77 3.98 19.01
N ASP A 219 -8.69 4.49 18.20
CA ASP A 219 -8.47 5.68 17.35
C ASP A 219 -9.10 6.92 18.02
N SER A 220 -8.48 8.10 17.86
CA SER A 220 -9.07 9.37 18.34
C SER A 220 -9.75 10.10 17.19
N LEU A 221 -11.00 10.52 17.39
CA LEU A 221 -11.79 11.25 16.42
C LEU A 221 -11.84 12.73 16.80
N VAL A 222 -11.59 13.60 15.81
CA VAL A 222 -11.71 15.06 15.94
C VAL A 222 -12.63 15.56 14.82
N GLN A 223 -13.74 16.20 15.19
CA GLN A 223 -14.70 16.75 14.24
C GLN A 223 -14.39 18.22 13.96
N ARG A 224 -14.30 18.60 12.69
CA ARG A 224 -13.98 19.95 12.21
C ARG A 224 -14.90 20.34 11.06
N GLY A 225 -15.96 21.07 11.37
CA GLY A 225 -17.04 21.33 10.41
C GLY A 225 -17.61 20.01 9.90
N ASP A 226 -17.64 19.84 8.57
CA ASP A 226 -18.12 18.63 7.91
C ASP A 226 -17.05 17.53 7.76
N LEU A 227 -15.79 17.81 8.16
CA LEU A 227 -14.68 16.87 8.08
C LEU A 227 -14.42 16.22 9.45
N THR A 228 -14.32 14.91 9.47
CA THR A 228 -13.91 14.09 10.61
C THR A 228 -12.47 13.66 10.42
N ILE A 229 -11.59 13.99 11.36
CA ILE A 229 -10.20 13.55 11.35
C ILE A 229 -10.07 12.38 12.32
N ARG A 230 -9.68 11.21 11.80
CA ARG A 230 -9.37 10.02 12.60
C ARG A 230 -7.87 9.86 12.76
N PHE A 231 -7.39 10.01 13.98
CA PHE A 231 -6.01 9.68 14.33
C PHE A 231 -5.88 8.17 14.60
N ILE A 232 -5.10 7.50 13.75
CA ILE A 232 -4.95 6.03 13.75
C ILE A 232 -4.00 5.58 14.88
N ASP A 233 -4.41 4.52 15.56
CA ASP A 233 -3.70 3.74 16.59
C ASP A 233 -3.08 4.59 17.71
N THR A 234 -3.97 5.19 18.49
CA THR A 234 -3.62 5.96 19.68
C THR A 234 -3.20 5.08 20.86
N ALA A 235 -3.37 3.75 20.78
CA ALA A 235 -3.00 2.78 21.82
C ALA A 235 -1.49 2.73 22.04
N GLY A 236 -0.74 2.60 20.93
CA GLY A 236 0.72 2.52 20.95
C GLY A 236 1.37 3.83 21.39
N ILE A 237 0.67 4.95 21.17
CA ILE A 237 1.09 6.30 21.58
C ILE A 237 0.80 6.52 23.08
N ARG A 238 -0.33 6.03 23.61
CA ARG A 238 -0.72 6.19 25.03
C ARG A 238 -0.01 5.24 25.99
N ARG A 239 0.39 4.03 25.57
CA ARG A 239 1.04 3.02 26.45
C ARG A 239 2.55 3.20 26.66
N LYS A 240 3.26 3.99 25.83
CA LYS A 240 4.74 4.05 25.81
C LYS A 240 5.40 4.92 26.89
N GLY A 241 4.75 5.13 28.03
CA GLY A 241 5.33 5.83 29.18
C GLY A 241 6.24 4.98 30.08
N LYS A 242 6.40 3.66 29.87
CA LYS A 242 6.97 2.76 30.90
C LYS A 242 7.84 1.56 30.45
N THR A 243 8.48 1.53 29.27
CA THR A 243 9.39 0.38 28.96
C THR A 243 10.44 0.69 27.89
N GLU A 244 11.73 0.55 28.24
CA GLU A 244 12.84 1.14 27.46
C GLU A 244 13.65 0.20 26.55
N LEU A 245 13.52 -1.13 26.58
CA LEU A 245 14.58 -2.00 25.99
C LEU A 245 14.24 -2.86 24.76
N LYS A 246 13.10 -2.64 24.07
CA LYS A 246 12.79 -3.26 22.75
C LYS A 246 12.11 -2.30 21.76
N ALA A 247 12.25 -0.99 21.98
CA ALA A 247 11.34 0.02 21.42
C ALA A 247 11.55 0.37 19.94
N GLU A 248 12.76 0.25 19.38
CA GLU A 248 13.06 0.75 18.01
C GLU A 248 12.46 -0.13 16.91
N LYS A 249 12.77 -1.45 16.90
CA LYS A 249 12.22 -2.39 15.91
C LYS A 249 10.69 -2.44 15.96
N LEU A 250 10.10 -2.42 17.16
CA LEU A 250 8.65 -2.33 17.34
C LEU A 250 8.06 -1.00 16.87
N SER A 251 8.79 0.11 16.97
CA SER A 251 8.31 1.42 16.48
C SER A 251 8.23 1.46 14.95
N VAL A 252 9.14 0.79 14.25
CA VAL A 252 9.11 0.66 12.78
C VAL A 252 7.94 -0.21 12.32
N VAL A 253 7.74 -1.37 12.94
CA VAL A 253 6.61 -2.27 12.62
C VAL A 253 5.26 -1.60 12.88
N MET A 254 5.12 -0.88 13.99
CA MET A 254 3.90 -0.13 14.31
C MET A 254 3.68 1.03 13.32
N ALA A 255 4.73 1.78 12.97
CA ALA A 255 4.62 2.85 11.97
C ALA A 255 4.10 2.33 10.63
N ARG A 256 4.56 1.14 10.18
CA ARG A 256 4.06 0.51 8.95
C ARG A 256 2.57 0.16 9.04
N ARG A 257 2.14 -0.47 10.13
CA ARG A 257 0.71 -0.80 10.36
C ARG A 257 -0.17 0.45 10.38
N HIS A 258 0.31 1.54 10.97
CA HIS A 258 -0.41 2.82 11.01
C HIS A 258 -0.52 3.45 9.63
N LEU A 259 0.59 3.45 8.89
CA LEU A 259 0.67 4.00 7.54
C LEU A 259 -0.23 3.25 6.56
N GLU A 260 -0.42 1.94 6.70
CA GLU A 260 -1.30 1.18 5.80
C GLU A 260 -2.77 1.64 5.87
N ARG A 261 -3.20 2.11 7.04
CA ARG A 261 -4.58 2.54 7.32
C ARG A 261 -4.80 4.06 7.22
N SER A 262 -3.74 4.85 7.02
CA SER A 262 -3.84 6.31 6.96
C SER A 262 -3.87 6.86 5.54
N ASP A 263 -4.37 8.08 5.37
CA ASP A 263 -4.31 8.84 4.12
C ASP A 263 -3.18 9.88 4.20
N VAL A 264 -3.00 10.47 5.40
CA VAL A 264 -1.97 11.44 5.74
C VAL A 264 -1.08 10.89 6.86
N ALA A 265 0.21 11.22 6.82
CA ALA A 265 1.20 10.91 7.83
C ALA A 265 1.87 12.20 8.32
N ILE A 266 1.81 12.45 9.63
CA ILE A 266 2.55 13.53 10.29
C ILE A 266 3.84 12.94 10.83
N LEU A 267 4.95 13.24 10.16
CA LEU A 267 6.29 12.90 10.61
C LEU A 267 6.76 13.93 11.64
N ILE A 268 6.90 13.51 12.89
CA ILE A 268 7.45 14.37 13.94
C ILE A 268 8.97 14.27 13.96
N ILE A 269 9.63 15.43 13.86
CA ILE A 269 11.07 15.61 14.01
C ILE A 269 11.33 16.45 15.26
N ASP A 270 12.32 16.07 16.05
CA ASP A 270 12.74 16.85 17.22
C ASP A 270 13.63 18.02 16.78
N ALA A 271 13.21 19.25 17.08
CA ALA A 271 13.97 20.45 16.71
C ALA A 271 15.36 20.50 17.36
N THR A 272 15.54 19.89 18.55
CA THR A 272 16.84 19.95 19.26
C THR A 272 17.86 18.95 18.73
N GLU A 273 17.39 17.89 18.06
CA GLU A 273 18.25 16.84 17.51
C GLU A 273 18.37 16.91 15.97
N GLY A 274 17.42 17.57 15.31
CA GLY A 274 17.33 17.59 13.85
C GLY A 274 16.92 16.24 13.25
N VAL A 275 17.16 16.08 11.95
CA VAL A 275 16.84 14.83 11.23
C VAL A 275 17.89 13.77 11.52
N THR A 276 17.46 12.61 12.00
CA THR A 276 18.31 11.42 12.20
C THR A 276 18.07 10.35 11.13
N ALA A 277 18.92 9.32 11.11
CA ALA A 277 18.77 8.18 10.19
C ALA A 277 17.42 7.44 10.38
N LEU A 278 16.96 7.29 11.62
CA LEU A 278 15.69 6.61 11.90
C LEU A 278 14.48 7.47 11.50
N ASP A 279 14.58 8.81 11.54
CA ASP A 279 13.56 9.70 10.97
C ASP A 279 13.46 9.53 9.45
N ALA A 280 14.60 9.50 8.77
CA ALA A 280 14.66 9.27 7.32
C ALA A 280 14.10 7.90 6.93
N HIS A 281 14.37 6.86 7.73
CA HIS A 281 13.82 5.52 7.50
C HIS A 281 12.29 5.48 7.66
N ILE A 282 11.76 6.08 8.73
CA ILE A 282 10.31 6.20 8.97
C ILE A 282 9.62 7.00 7.86
N ALA A 283 10.24 8.11 7.43
CA ALA A 283 9.78 8.91 6.30
C ALA A 283 9.75 8.11 4.99
N GLY A 284 10.78 7.29 4.75
CA GLY A 284 10.88 6.38 3.61
C GLY A 284 9.67 5.44 3.53
N TYR A 285 9.26 4.83 4.65
CA TYR A 285 8.07 3.99 4.68
C TYR A 285 6.78 4.74 4.34
N ALA A 286 6.60 5.96 4.86
CA ALA A 286 5.43 6.77 4.56
C ALA A 286 5.34 7.10 3.06
N HIS A 287 6.49 7.46 2.47
CA HIS A 287 6.60 7.76 1.05
C HIS A 287 6.32 6.52 0.18
N GLN A 288 6.94 5.38 0.50
CA GLN A 288 6.74 4.11 -0.21
C GLN A 288 5.30 3.57 -0.10
N ALA A 289 4.64 3.84 1.03
CA ALA A 289 3.23 3.51 1.23
C ALA A 289 2.29 4.44 0.45
N GLY A 290 2.81 5.47 -0.22
CA GLY A 290 2.02 6.41 -1.02
C GLY A 290 1.17 7.35 -0.16
N ARG A 291 1.60 7.64 1.07
CA ARG A 291 0.85 8.52 2.01
C ARG A 291 1.24 9.97 1.79
N SER A 292 0.27 10.86 1.97
CA SER A 292 0.58 12.29 2.00
C SER A 292 1.34 12.58 3.30
N ILE A 293 2.39 13.39 3.25
CA ILE A 293 3.34 13.59 4.35
C ILE A 293 3.34 15.06 4.75
N ILE A 294 3.29 15.29 6.06
CA ILE A 294 3.54 16.59 6.69
C ILE A 294 4.71 16.41 7.65
N ILE A 295 5.70 17.29 7.60
CA ILE A 295 6.82 17.28 8.53
C ILE A 295 6.49 18.26 9.68
N ALA A 296 6.31 17.74 10.88
CA ALA A 296 6.07 18.53 12.08
C ALA A 296 7.37 18.64 12.90
N VAL A 297 8.00 19.81 12.91
CA VAL A 297 9.21 20.07 13.69
C VAL A 297 8.79 20.47 15.11
N ASN A 298 8.85 19.52 16.04
CA ASN A 298 8.36 19.68 17.41
C ASN A 298 9.46 20.18 18.36
N LYS A 299 9.06 20.61 19.58
CA LYS A 299 9.93 21.25 20.58
C LYS A 299 10.52 22.59 20.12
N TRP A 300 9.81 23.28 19.22
CA TRP A 300 10.25 24.58 18.69
C TRP A 300 10.35 25.68 19.77
N ASP A 301 9.71 25.47 20.93
CA ASP A 301 9.85 26.33 22.11
C ASP A 301 11.26 26.34 22.71
N LEU A 302 12.07 25.30 22.44
CA LEU A 302 13.45 25.19 22.93
C LEU A 302 14.47 25.84 21.99
N ILE A 303 14.06 26.25 20.79
CA ILE A 303 14.95 26.85 19.80
C ILE A 303 15.05 28.36 20.02
N GLN A 304 16.28 28.87 20.16
CA GLN A 304 16.54 30.30 20.28
C GLN A 304 16.17 31.02 18.97
N LYS A 305 15.28 32.00 19.06
CA LYS A 305 14.72 32.70 17.90
C LYS A 305 15.72 33.69 17.32
N THR A 306 16.47 33.29 16.30
CA THR A 306 17.08 34.21 15.34
C THR A 306 16.55 33.91 13.94
N HIS A 307 16.46 34.93 13.08
CA HIS A 307 15.89 34.78 11.73
C HIS A 307 16.62 33.76 10.85
N ARG A 308 17.95 33.61 11.03
CA ARG A 308 18.77 32.63 10.31
C ARG A 308 18.43 31.18 10.67
N VAL A 309 18.19 30.91 11.95
CA VAL A 309 17.93 29.55 12.47
C VAL A 309 16.73 28.87 11.81
N THR A 310 15.67 29.59 11.43
CA THR A 310 14.49 28.95 10.82
C THR A 310 14.77 28.48 9.38
N ALA A 311 15.41 29.33 8.57
CA ALA A 311 15.73 29.01 7.18
C ALA A 311 16.82 27.94 7.07
N ASP A 312 17.82 28.00 7.96
CA ASP A 312 18.89 27.00 8.03
C ASP A 312 18.31 25.62 8.38
N PHE A 313 17.36 25.56 9.32
CA PHE A 313 16.72 24.31 9.74
C PHE A 313 15.85 23.70 8.64
N GLU A 314 15.08 24.53 7.91
CA GLU A 314 14.32 24.04 6.75
C GLU A 314 15.25 23.50 5.68
N THR A 315 16.34 24.21 5.38
CA THR A 315 17.33 23.76 4.39
C THR A 315 17.95 22.41 4.78
N ASP A 316 18.38 22.24 6.03
CA ASP A 316 18.92 20.97 6.55
C ASP A 316 17.91 19.81 6.42
N ILE A 317 16.64 20.04 6.77
CA ILE A 317 15.58 19.04 6.59
C ILE A 317 15.43 18.67 5.12
N ARG A 318 15.37 19.65 4.22
CA ARG A 318 15.21 19.42 2.77
C ARG A 318 16.40 18.65 2.20
N GLU A 319 17.61 18.89 2.71
CA GLU A 319 18.82 18.20 2.28
C GLU A 319 18.89 16.75 2.78
N LYS A 320 18.49 16.49 4.02
CA LYS A 320 18.50 15.15 4.61
C LYS A 320 17.32 14.30 4.13
N LEU A 321 16.18 14.94 3.83
CA LEU A 321 14.94 14.29 3.40
C LEU A 321 14.57 14.66 1.95
N LYS A 322 15.56 14.73 1.04
CA LYS A 322 15.39 15.10 -0.38
C LYS A 322 14.27 14.35 -1.10
N PHE A 323 14.03 13.08 -0.76
CA PHE A 323 13.01 12.23 -1.38
C PHE A 323 11.57 12.60 -0.99
N ILE A 324 11.37 13.44 0.04
CA ILE A 324 10.08 14.02 0.43
C ILE A 324 10.13 15.54 0.48
N SER A 325 10.94 16.17 -0.38
CA SER A 325 11.05 17.63 -0.49
C SER A 325 9.72 18.32 -0.81
N PHE A 326 8.71 17.59 -1.27
CA PHE A 326 7.35 18.08 -1.50
C PHE A 326 6.50 18.21 -0.21
N ALA A 327 6.95 17.67 0.93
CA ALA A 327 6.20 17.69 2.17
C ALA A 327 6.21 19.09 2.82
N PRO A 328 5.06 19.68 3.21
CA PRO A 328 5.05 20.91 3.98
C PRO A 328 5.73 20.71 5.35
N ILE A 329 6.48 21.71 5.79
CA ILE A 329 7.17 21.74 7.08
C ILE A 329 6.43 22.71 8.01
N VAL A 330 6.05 22.24 9.20
CA VAL A 330 5.34 23.02 10.21
C VAL A 330 6.08 22.94 11.53
N SER A 331 6.66 24.06 11.97
CA SER A 331 7.28 24.14 13.31
C SER A 331 6.22 24.32 14.39
N ILE A 332 6.24 23.46 15.40
CA ILE A 332 5.26 23.39 16.48
C ILE A 332 5.93 23.19 17.85
N SER A 333 5.16 23.46 18.91
CA SER A 333 5.46 22.94 20.24
C SER A 333 4.23 22.21 20.76
N ALA A 334 4.31 20.87 20.80
CA ALA A 334 3.24 20.05 21.36
C ALA A 334 3.01 20.34 22.86
N LYS A 335 4.09 20.68 23.59
CA LYS A 335 4.05 20.99 25.02
C LYS A 335 3.24 22.27 25.30
N THR A 336 3.59 23.36 24.63
CA THR A 336 2.93 24.66 24.85
C THR A 336 1.62 24.78 24.04
N GLY A 337 1.51 24.08 22.91
CA GLY A 337 0.45 24.23 21.92
C GLY A 337 0.78 25.21 20.80
N GLN A 338 1.98 25.81 20.82
CA GLN A 338 2.39 26.75 19.79
C GLN A 338 2.24 26.13 18.40
N ARG A 339 1.48 26.80 17.53
CA ARG A 339 1.27 26.46 16.11
C ARG A 339 0.70 25.06 15.84
N VAL A 340 0.25 24.31 16.86
CA VAL A 340 -0.37 22.98 16.66
C VAL A 340 -1.59 23.06 15.75
N GLN A 341 -2.37 24.13 15.85
CA GLN A 341 -3.54 24.38 14.98
C GLN A 341 -3.19 24.49 13.48
N LYS A 342 -1.96 24.91 13.12
CA LYS A 342 -1.53 24.98 11.72
C LYS A 342 -1.48 23.59 11.06
N LEU A 343 -1.32 22.51 11.84
CA LEU A 343 -1.34 21.15 11.32
C LEU A 343 -2.69 20.80 10.70
N TYR A 344 -3.80 21.31 11.22
CA TYR A 344 -5.11 21.04 10.62
C TYR A 344 -5.25 21.64 9.23
N GLY A 345 -4.76 22.86 9.02
CA GLY A 345 -4.70 23.48 7.69
C GLY A 345 -3.82 22.68 6.74
N ALA A 346 -2.65 22.24 7.21
CA ALA A 346 -1.76 21.39 6.41
C ALA A 346 -2.40 20.03 6.08
N ILE A 347 -3.11 19.38 7.02
CA ILE A 347 -3.84 18.12 6.78
C ILE A 347 -4.87 18.30 5.67
N ASP A 348 -5.68 19.36 5.74
CA ASP A 348 -6.68 19.66 4.73
C ASP A 348 -6.04 19.92 3.36
N GLU A 349 -5.00 20.75 3.30
CA GLU A 349 -4.28 21.07 2.07
C GLU A 349 -3.70 19.83 1.39
N VAL A 350 -2.94 19.01 2.13
CA VAL A 350 -2.32 17.81 1.54
C VAL A 350 -3.35 16.73 1.19
N HIS A 351 -4.45 16.64 1.95
CA HIS A 351 -5.55 15.74 1.65
C HIS A 351 -6.28 16.17 0.38
N LYS A 352 -6.61 17.45 0.22
CA LYS A 352 -7.20 17.97 -1.03
C LYS A 352 -6.28 17.75 -2.22
N ALA A 353 -4.99 18.09 -2.08
CA ALA A 353 -3.98 17.88 -3.11
C ALA A 353 -3.88 16.41 -3.56
N ARG A 354 -4.10 15.48 -2.62
CA ARG A 354 -4.16 14.05 -2.91
C ARG A 354 -5.20 13.75 -3.99
N PHE A 355 -6.40 14.31 -3.92
CA PHE A 355 -7.48 13.96 -4.84
C PHE A 355 -7.52 14.80 -6.13
N VAL A 356 -6.52 15.66 -6.36
CA VAL A 356 -6.47 16.51 -7.56
C VAL A 356 -6.40 15.64 -8.84
N ARG A 357 -7.35 15.88 -9.75
CA ARG A 357 -7.42 15.26 -11.09
C ARG A 357 -7.00 16.29 -12.14
N ILE A 358 -5.97 15.96 -12.91
CA ILE A 358 -5.50 16.78 -14.02
C ILE A 358 -6.10 16.26 -15.34
N PRO A 359 -6.70 17.12 -16.18
CA PRO A 359 -7.20 16.73 -17.48
C PRO A 359 -6.11 16.12 -18.38
N THR A 360 -6.44 15.06 -19.10
CA THR A 360 -5.52 14.38 -20.01
C THR A 360 -4.97 15.31 -21.10
N SER A 361 -5.76 16.27 -21.59
CA SER A 361 -5.31 17.29 -22.54
C SER A 361 -4.16 18.12 -21.98
N ALA A 362 -4.32 18.67 -20.78
CA ALA A 362 -3.30 19.46 -20.09
C ALA A 362 -2.02 18.65 -19.81
N LEU A 363 -2.16 17.37 -19.43
CA LEU A 363 -0.99 16.49 -19.24
C LEU A 363 -0.24 16.22 -20.54
N ASN A 364 -0.95 16.08 -21.66
CA ASN A 364 -0.32 15.84 -22.97
C ASN A 364 0.26 17.10 -23.61
N GLU A 365 -0.26 18.27 -23.27
CA GLU A 365 0.38 19.54 -23.56
C GLU A 365 1.71 19.67 -22.79
N PHE A 366 1.68 19.45 -21.47
CA PHE A 366 2.85 19.39 -20.60
C PHE A 366 3.92 18.42 -21.13
N LEU A 367 3.53 17.19 -21.50
CA LEU A 367 4.45 16.19 -22.02
C LEU A 367 5.14 16.68 -23.30
N ARG A 368 4.41 17.31 -24.22
CA ARG A 368 4.98 17.80 -25.47
C ARG A 368 5.93 18.98 -25.27
N GLN A 369 5.50 19.98 -24.48
CA GLN A 369 6.22 21.24 -24.33
C GLN A 369 7.43 21.13 -23.38
N GLU A 370 7.34 20.34 -22.32
CA GLU A 370 8.33 20.39 -21.24
C GLU A 370 9.21 19.14 -21.17
N VAL A 371 8.65 17.98 -21.53
CA VAL A 371 9.34 16.70 -21.41
C VAL A 371 10.00 16.31 -22.72
N LEU A 372 9.23 16.20 -23.81
CA LEU A 372 9.73 15.74 -25.11
C LEU A 372 10.64 16.78 -25.77
N ALA A 373 10.42 18.07 -25.53
CA ALA A 373 11.25 19.15 -26.07
C ALA A 373 12.70 19.13 -25.54
N ARG A 374 12.96 18.56 -24.35
CA ARG A 374 14.28 18.53 -23.72
C ARG A 374 15.15 17.34 -24.18
N GLY A 375 14.56 16.29 -24.75
CA GLY A 375 15.25 15.04 -25.06
C GLY A 375 15.56 14.19 -23.81
N GLY A 376 16.55 13.31 -23.89
CA GLY A 376 16.99 12.46 -22.76
C GLY A 376 16.26 11.12 -22.61
N LEU A 377 15.30 10.82 -23.49
CA LEU A 377 14.78 9.47 -23.65
C LEU A 377 15.77 8.60 -24.44
N PRO A 378 15.88 7.29 -24.14
CA PRO A 378 16.57 6.36 -25.02
C PRO A 378 15.99 6.46 -26.44
N LEU A 379 16.85 6.46 -27.47
CA LEU A 379 16.45 6.65 -28.88
C LEU A 379 15.34 5.71 -29.34
N ASP A 380 15.25 4.53 -28.72
CA ASP A 380 14.30 3.48 -29.05
C ASP A 380 12.97 3.59 -28.28
N VAL A 381 12.86 4.49 -27.30
CA VAL A 381 11.66 4.72 -26.48
C VAL A 381 10.93 5.97 -26.96
N LYS A 382 9.74 5.77 -27.50
CA LYS A 382 8.81 6.85 -27.91
C LYS A 382 7.63 6.88 -26.96
N ILE A 383 7.54 7.95 -26.15
CA ILE A 383 6.36 8.24 -25.33
C ILE A 383 5.32 8.88 -26.23
N ARG A 384 4.12 8.29 -26.29
CA ARG A 384 3.01 8.75 -27.14
C ARG A 384 2.12 9.74 -26.41
N TYR A 385 1.71 9.40 -25.19
CA TYR A 385 0.84 10.23 -24.38
C TYR A 385 0.99 9.87 -22.90
N ILE A 386 0.49 10.75 -22.04
CA ILE A 386 0.43 10.58 -20.59
C ILE A 386 -1.02 10.72 -20.11
N ALA A 387 -1.39 9.97 -19.08
CA ALA A 387 -2.67 10.13 -18.40
C ALA A 387 -2.54 9.91 -16.89
N GLN A 388 -3.35 10.61 -16.11
CA GLN A 388 -3.53 10.32 -14.69
C GLN A 388 -4.61 9.24 -14.53
N VAL A 389 -4.21 8.06 -14.07
CA VAL A 389 -5.11 6.89 -13.94
C VAL A 389 -5.69 6.74 -12.54
N LYS A 390 -5.09 7.36 -11.52
CA LYS A 390 -5.52 7.30 -10.12
C LYS A 390 -5.28 8.63 -9.43
N VAL A 391 -6.10 8.96 -8.43
CA VAL A 391 -5.93 10.15 -7.58
C VAL A 391 -5.44 9.81 -6.16
N ASP A 392 -5.70 8.63 -5.59
CA ASP A 392 -5.30 8.31 -4.20
C ASP A 392 -4.19 7.22 -4.12
N PRO A 393 -2.88 7.55 -4.21
CA PRO A 393 -2.30 8.86 -4.56
C PRO A 393 -2.26 9.10 -6.09
N PRO A 394 -1.95 10.33 -6.54
CA PRO A 394 -1.89 10.70 -7.95
C PRO A 394 -0.92 9.78 -8.71
N THR A 395 -1.46 9.01 -9.65
CA THR A 395 -0.68 8.06 -10.45
C THR A 395 -0.80 8.41 -11.92
N PHE A 396 0.35 8.71 -12.52
CA PHE A 396 0.53 9.03 -13.93
C PHE A 396 1.09 7.83 -14.67
N VAL A 397 0.55 7.55 -15.85
CA VAL A 397 1.03 6.49 -16.74
C VAL A 397 1.50 7.11 -18.05
N LEU A 398 2.78 6.88 -18.36
CA LEU A 398 3.40 7.17 -19.64
C LEU A 398 3.17 5.99 -20.58
N PHE A 399 2.44 6.23 -21.66
CA PHE A 399 2.20 5.22 -22.68
C PHE A 399 3.25 5.32 -23.77
N SER A 400 4.07 4.28 -23.90
CA SER A 400 5.18 4.23 -24.86
C SER A 400 5.04 3.07 -25.84
N ASN A 401 5.89 3.08 -26.87
CA ASN A 401 6.03 1.97 -27.80
C ASN A 401 6.58 0.68 -27.14
N LYS A 402 7.39 0.81 -26.09
CA LYS A 402 7.92 -0.32 -25.29
C LYS A 402 8.13 0.09 -23.83
N VAL A 403 8.07 -0.87 -22.90
CA VAL A 403 8.44 -0.63 -21.49
C VAL A 403 9.94 -0.84 -21.35
N ARG A 404 10.65 0.19 -20.88
CA ARG A 404 12.07 0.12 -20.55
C ARG A 404 12.27 0.92 -19.27
N LYS A 405 12.97 0.34 -18.30
CA LYS A 405 13.27 1.04 -17.05
C LYS A 405 13.91 2.40 -17.38
N LEU A 406 13.22 3.47 -17.05
CA LEU A 406 13.72 4.83 -17.24
C LEU A 406 14.87 5.03 -16.25
N HIS A 407 15.88 5.79 -16.64
CA HIS A 407 16.96 6.12 -15.72
C HIS A 407 16.38 6.99 -14.58
N PHE A 408 16.86 6.80 -13.34
CA PHE A 408 16.31 7.50 -12.17
C PHE A 408 16.34 9.03 -12.31
N SER A 409 17.30 9.57 -13.07
CA SER A 409 17.39 11.01 -13.34
C SER A 409 16.21 11.52 -14.17
N PHE A 410 15.71 10.71 -15.10
CA PHE A 410 14.54 11.05 -15.92
C PHE A 410 13.26 10.96 -15.09
N GLU A 411 13.13 9.95 -14.23
CA GLU A 411 12.00 9.84 -13.30
C GLU A 411 11.92 11.05 -12.36
N ARG A 412 13.06 11.46 -11.78
CA ARG A 412 13.13 12.68 -10.94
C ARG A 412 12.84 13.95 -11.72
N PHE A 413 13.37 14.08 -12.94
CA PHE A 413 13.07 15.21 -13.81
C PHE A 413 11.57 15.32 -14.08
N MET A 414 10.95 14.21 -14.47
CA MET A 414 9.50 14.13 -14.69
C MET A 414 8.73 14.52 -13.44
N GLU A 415 9.12 14.00 -12.27
CA GLU A 415 8.46 14.31 -11.02
C GLU A 415 8.55 15.80 -10.70
N ASN A 416 9.74 16.40 -10.79
CA ASN A 416 9.94 17.82 -10.53
C ASN A 416 9.10 18.70 -11.47
N ARG A 417 9.10 18.40 -12.77
CA ARG A 417 8.29 19.16 -13.75
C ARG A 417 6.79 19.05 -13.50
N ILE A 418 6.30 17.87 -13.15
CA ILE A 418 4.89 17.70 -12.77
C ILE A 418 4.56 18.55 -11.53
N ARG A 419 5.45 18.56 -10.53
CA ARG A 419 5.25 19.34 -9.30
C ARG A 419 5.36 20.86 -9.49
N GLU A 420 6.19 21.30 -10.44
CA GLU A 420 6.29 22.72 -10.82
C GLU A 420 5.02 23.19 -11.54
N ARG A 421 4.42 22.33 -12.37
CA ARG A 421 3.24 22.69 -13.17
C ARG A 421 1.91 22.46 -12.46
N PHE A 422 1.83 21.47 -11.58
CA PHE A 422 0.58 21.00 -10.98
C PHE A 422 0.69 20.91 -9.44
N PRO A 423 -0.33 21.34 -8.69
CA PRO A 423 -0.25 21.45 -7.24
C PRO A 423 -0.44 20.09 -6.55
N PHE A 424 0.67 19.48 -6.11
CA PHE A 424 0.65 18.27 -5.27
C PHE A 424 1.41 18.46 -3.94
N PRO A 425 1.14 19.53 -3.15
CA PRO A 425 1.80 19.74 -1.87
C PRO A 425 1.56 18.55 -0.94
N GLY A 426 2.63 18.09 -0.29
CA GLY A 426 2.59 16.98 0.67
C GLY A 426 2.17 15.64 0.10
N THR A 427 1.86 15.51 -1.19
CA THR A 427 1.35 14.27 -1.78
C THR A 427 2.43 13.62 -2.66
N PRO A 428 2.72 12.32 -2.47
CA PRO A 428 3.60 11.60 -3.38
C PRO A 428 2.89 11.40 -4.72
N ILE A 429 3.63 11.61 -5.82
CA ILE A 429 3.14 11.28 -7.15
C ILE A 429 3.81 9.99 -7.62
N ILE A 430 3.07 9.15 -8.32
CA ILE A 430 3.57 7.87 -8.84
C ILE A 430 3.62 7.98 -10.36
N ILE A 431 4.78 7.74 -10.96
CA ILE A 431 4.94 7.70 -12.41
C ILE A 431 5.22 6.25 -12.83
N LYS A 432 4.42 5.73 -13.75
CA LYS A 432 4.57 4.39 -14.33
C LYS A 432 4.70 4.48 -15.83
N GLN A 433 5.29 3.46 -16.44
CA GLN A 433 5.33 3.29 -17.89
C GLN A 433 4.53 2.06 -18.31
N ARG A 434 3.82 2.15 -19.43
CA ARG A 434 3.09 1.03 -20.02
C ARG A 434 3.34 0.98 -21.53
N ALA A 435 3.63 -0.19 -22.08
CA ALA A 435 3.65 -0.39 -23.52
C ALA A 435 2.20 -0.40 -24.02
N LYS A 436 1.94 0.32 -25.11
CA LYS A 436 0.67 0.18 -25.81
C LYS A 436 0.70 -1.15 -26.57
N SER A 437 -0.19 -2.09 -26.24
CA SER A 437 -0.50 -3.21 -27.13
C SER A 437 -1.00 -2.61 -28.43
N VAL A 438 -0.40 -2.99 -29.56
CA VAL A 438 -0.94 -2.64 -30.88
C VAL A 438 -2.30 -3.34 -30.93
N ALA A 439 -3.39 -2.57 -30.83
CA ALA A 439 -4.70 -3.10 -31.15
C ALA A 439 -4.60 -3.62 -32.59
N HIS A 440 -4.92 -4.89 -32.81
CA HIS A 440 -5.16 -5.40 -34.14
C HIS A 440 -6.14 -4.44 -34.81
N GLN A 441 -5.67 -3.73 -35.83
CA GLN A 441 -6.54 -3.17 -36.83
C GLN A 441 -7.22 -4.37 -37.47
N THR A 442 -8.47 -4.62 -37.11
CA THR A 442 -9.41 -5.29 -38.01
C THR A 442 -9.58 -4.33 -39.18
N GLY A 443 -8.75 -4.53 -40.21
CA GLY A 443 -8.98 -3.98 -41.53
C GLY A 443 -10.14 -4.73 -42.16
N ASP A 444 -10.95 -3.97 -42.89
CA ASP A 444 -12.17 -4.32 -43.61
C ASP A 444 -12.05 -5.57 -44.50
#